data_AF-A0A9D2CHP7-F1
#
_entry.id   AF-A0A9D2CHP7-F1
#
_cell.length_a   1.000
_cell.length_b   1.000
_cell.length_c   1.000
_cell.angle_alpha   90.00
_cell.angle_beta   90.00
_cell.angle_gamma   90.00
#
_symmetry.space_group_name_H-M   'P 1'
#
loop_
_entity.id
_entity.type
_entity.pdbx_description
1 polymer ?
#
loop_
_entity_poly.entity_id
_entity_poly.type
_entity_poly.pdbx_seq_one_letter_code
_entity_poly.pdbx_strand_id
1 'polypeptide(L)'
;MERTELTEELERAEGLLLQGEGELAMRLLTRLADDAEAYVDANCPTTGELQWFAFPSLFERLAYRRVERDPRELRDVGEPLGRLYADLALACVRTEDYDAASAALKSAVRWNPMDCASRLNLADLCRMAGDVQEYLALTYSVFERASEASHLARAFVNFSGWFQAGEKPRVAAAALRAARNLDVRDGVLAAALDQAAGTDHDPDLVTDVEATELLAAEGLPDGANAEIAVCLLMCAGDAAAAGARDVAASLTLRARDLVGEPAVKALLELIHETDEEAADGKE
;
A
#
# COMPACT_ATOMS: atom_id res chain seq x y z
N MET A 1 -7.66 -18.89 8.94
CA MET A 1 -7.71 -17.89 10.02
C MET A 1 -9.01 -18.13 10.75
N GLU A 2 -8.98 -18.37 12.07
CA GLU A 2 -10.21 -18.47 12.86
C GLU A 2 -10.87 -17.08 12.88
N ARG A 3 -12.19 -17.03 12.71
CA ARG A 3 -12.95 -15.78 12.72
C ARG A 3 -12.98 -15.26 14.16
N THR A 4 -12.43 -14.06 14.40
CA THR A 4 -12.48 -13.41 15.73
C THR A 4 -13.78 -12.63 15.88
N GLU A 5 -14.20 -12.36 17.12
CA GLU A 5 -15.36 -11.51 17.41
C GLU A 5 -15.20 -10.13 16.75
N LEU A 6 -13.99 -9.57 16.76
CA LEU A 6 -13.69 -8.31 16.07
C LEU A 6 -13.91 -8.42 14.56
N THR A 7 -13.52 -9.53 13.93
CA THR A 7 -13.72 -9.73 12.47
C THR A 7 -15.20 -9.68 12.10
N GLU A 8 -16.08 -10.27 12.92
CA GLU A 8 -17.53 -10.27 12.69
C GLU A 8 -18.15 -8.88 12.91
N GLU A 9 -17.70 -8.14 13.93
CA GLU A 9 -18.17 -6.77 14.16
C GLU A 9 -17.66 -5.78 13.10
N LEU A 10 -16.49 -6.00 12.49
CA LEU A 10 -16.03 -5.24 11.33
C LEU A 10 -16.91 -5.47 10.10
N GLU A 11 -17.24 -6.73 9.80
CA GLU A 11 -18.18 -7.05 8.70
C GLU A 11 -19.55 -6.39 8.93
N ARG A 12 -20.01 -6.30 10.18
CA ARG A 12 -21.23 -5.57 10.55
C ARG A 12 -21.08 -4.06 10.29
N ALA A 13 -19.96 -3.46 10.66
CA ALA A 13 -19.70 -2.05 10.42
C ALA A 13 -19.66 -1.72 8.92
N GLU A 14 -19.04 -2.58 8.10
CA GLU A 14 -19.07 -2.48 6.64
C GLU A 14 -20.49 -2.53 6.09
N GLY A 15 -21.33 -3.44 6.63
CA GLY A 15 -22.75 -3.50 6.28
C GLY A 15 -23.50 -2.19 6.56
N LEU A 16 -23.27 -1.58 7.72
CA LEU A 16 -23.83 -0.26 8.08
C LEU A 16 -23.36 0.83 7.11
N LEU A 17 -22.06 0.85 6.77
CA LEU A 17 -21.51 1.77 5.79
C LEU A 17 -22.21 1.59 4.43
N LEU A 18 -22.34 0.37 3.92
CA LEU A 18 -23.01 0.12 2.64
C LEU A 18 -24.48 0.56 2.62
N GLN A 19 -25.15 0.57 3.77
CA GLN A 19 -26.53 1.03 3.93
C GLN A 19 -26.66 2.55 4.11
N GLY A 20 -25.54 3.28 4.15
CA GLY A 20 -25.53 4.73 4.40
C GLY A 20 -25.65 5.10 5.88
N GLU A 21 -25.56 4.13 6.79
CA GLU A 21 -25.67 4.33 8.23
C GLU A 21 -24.30 4.72 8.85
N GLY A 22 -23.67 5.77 8.31
CA GLY A 22 -22.30 6.18 8.66
C GLY A 22 -22.11 6.50 10.15
N GLU A 23 -23.07 7.18 10.78
CA GLU A 23 -22.99 7.48 12.22
C GLU A 23 -23.06 6.23 13.10
N LEU A 24 -23.84 5.22 12.71
CA LEU A 24 -23.94 3.96 13.44
C LEU A 24 -22.66 3.15 13.29
N ALA A 25 -22.10 3.09 12.08
CA ALA A 25 -20.80 2.49 11.83
C ALA A 25 -19.70 3.17 12.65
N MET A 26 -19.64 4.50 12.63
CA MET A 26 -18.64 5.27 13.38
C MET A 26 -18.72 5.01 14.89
N ARG A 27 -19.92 5.00 15.47
CA ARG A 27 -20.10 4.67 16.90
C ARG A 27 -19.64 3.26 17.23
N LEU A 28 -19.98 2.28 16.39
CA LEU A 28 -19.55 0.89 16.58
C LEU A 28 -18.01 0.79 16.52
N LEU A 29 -17.41 1.33 15.47
CA LEU A 29 -15.97 1.26 15.22
C LEU A 29 -15.16 2.02 16.29
N THR A 30 -15.66 3.16 16.79
CA THR A 30 -15.01 3.89 17.89
C THR A 30 -14.97 3.04 19.16
N ARG A 31 -16.08 2.39 19.53
CA ARG A 31 -16.11 1.49 20.69
C ARG A 31 -15.13 0.33 20.51
N LEU A 32 -15.08 -0.28 19.32
CA LEU A 32 -14.13 -1.36 19.04
C LEU A 32 -12.68 -0.89 19.13
N ALA A 33 -12.38 0.34 18.69
CA ALA A 33 -11.06 0.95 18.83
C ALA A 33 -10.71 1.19 20.30
N ASP A 34 -11.63 1.72 21.11
CA ASP A 34 -11.41 1.90 22.55
C ASP A 34 -11.12 0.56 23.25
N ASP A 35 -11.87 -0.49 22.93
CA ASP A 35 -11.66 -1.85 23.46
C ASP A 35 -10.31 -2.43 23.01
N ALA A 36 -9.93 -2.20 21.74
CA ALA A 36 -8.65 -2.63 21.18
C ALA A 36 -7.45 -1.92 21.84
N GLU A 37 -7.52 -0.61 22.06
CA GLU A 37 -6.45 0.13 22.74
C GLU A 37 -6.30 -0.34 24.19
N ALA A 38 -7.41 -0.56 24.91
CA ALA A 38 -7.35 -1.12 26.26
C ALA A 38 -6.71 -2.51 26.29
N TYR A 39 -6.98 -3.35 25.29
CA TYR A 39 -6.34 -4.66 25.14
C TYR A 39 -4.84 -4.52 24.84
N VAL A 40 -4.47 -3.67 23.87
CA VAL A 40 -3.08 -3.44 23.45
C VAL A 40 -2.23 -2.91 24.61
N ASP A 41 -2.74 -1.93 25.35
CA ASP A 41 -2.04 -1.36 26.51
C ASP A 41 -1.75 -2.41 27.59
N ALA A 42 -2.66 -3.37 27.78
CA ALA A 42 -2.51 -4.43 28.76
C ALA A 42 -1.63 -5.61 28.29
N ASN A 43 -1.65 -5.93 26.98
CA ASN A 43 -1.14 -7.21 26.47
C ASN A 43 0.02 -7.10 25.47
N CYS A 44 0.27 -5.91 24.91
CA CYS A 44 1.22 -5.71 23.82
C CYS A 44 2.33 -4.70 24.19
N PRO A 45 3.16 -4.98 25.21
CA PRO A 45 4.23 -4.07 25.59
C PRO A 45 5.25 -3.92 24.46
N THR A 46 5.55 -2.69 24.08
CA THR A 46 6.60 -2.34 23.11
C THR A 46 7.88 -1.97 23.84
N THR A 47 9.03 -2.45 23.34
CA THR A 47 10.36 -2.12 23.88
C THR A 47 11.31 -1.76 22.74
N GLY A 48 12.55 -1.39 23.07
CA GLY A 48 13.60 -1.21 22.07
C GLY A 48 13.92 -2.47 21.26
N GLU A 49 13.50 -3.65 21.73
CA GLU A 49 13.77 -4.96 21.11
C GLU A 49 12.50 -5.65 20.58
N LEU A 50 11.30 -5.15 20.89
CA LEU A 50 10.03 -5.80 20.57
C LEU A 50 9.00 -4.80 20.06
N GLN A 51 8.38 -5.11 18.92
CA GLN A 51 7.33 -4.32 18.30
C GLN A 51 6.14 -5.19 17.88
N TRP A 52 4.93 -4.66 18.02
CA TRP A 52 3.68 -5.33 17.65
C TRP A 52 3.04 -4.70 16.42
N PHE A 53 2.54 -5.53 15.53
CA PHE A 53 1.86 -5.16 14.28
C PHE A 53 0.62 -6.04 14.04
N ALA A 54 -0.21 -5.63 13.08
CA ALA A 54 -1.41 -6.33 12.64
C ALA A 54 -1.34 -6.55 11.12
N PHE A 55 -0.38 -7.36 10.67
CA PHE A 55 -0.23 -7.67 9.24
C PHE A 55 -1.28 -8.71 8.81
N PRO A 56 -2.21 -8.42 7.87
CA PRO A 56 -3.19 -9.39 7.37
C PRO A 56 -2.58 -10.60 6.64
N SER A 57 -1.28 -10.56 6.29
CA SER A 57 -0.63 -11.69 5.62
C SER A 57 0.86 -11.83 5.96
N LEU A 58 1.38 -13.06 5.78
CA LEU A 58 2.81 -13.34 5.87
C LEU A 58 3.62 -12.51 4.88
N PHE A 59 3.05 -12.24 3.69
CA PHE A 59 3.65 -11.39 2.68
C PHE A 59 3.96 -9.99 3.23
N GLU A 60 3.00 -9.33 3.86
CA GLU A 60 3.21 -7.96 4.35
C GLU A 60 4.22 -7.92 5.49
N ARG A 61 4.21 -8.92 6.38
CA ARG A 61 5.23 -9.04 7.43
C ARG A 61 6.63 -9.21 6.83
N LEU A 62 6.77 -10.04 5.79
CA LEU A 62 8.03 -10.25 5.07
C LEU A 62 8.49 -8.97 4.36
N ALA A 63 7.58 -8.30 3.64
CA ALA A 63 7.84 -7.07 2.94
C ALA A 63 8.28 -5.95 3.89
N TYR A 64 7.59 -5.79 5.02
CA TYR A 64 7.98 -4.86 6.08
C TYR A 64 9.40 -5.11 6.57
N ARG A 65 9.74 -6.37 6.87
CA ARG A 65 11.09 -6.75 7.30
C ARG A 65 12.17 -6.37 6.29
N ARG A 66 11.91 -6.56 4.99
CA ARG A 66 12.88 -6.25 3.93
C ARG A 66 13.02 -4.76 3.67
N VAL A 67 11.91 -4.03 3.66
CA VAL A 67 11.88 -2.58 3.38
C VAL A 67 12.40 -1.78 4.57
N GLU A 68 11.83 -1.98 5.76
CA GLU A 68 12.17 -1.16 6.94
C GLU A 68 13.45 -1.61 7.64
N ARG A 69 13.86 -2.88 7.44
CA ARG A 69 15.00 -3.48 8.13
C ARG A 69 14.91 -3.31 9.65
N ASP A 70 13.69 -3.35 10.19
CA ASP A 70 13.44 -3.21 11.63
C ASP A 70 14.22 -4.31 12.37
N PRO A 71 15.15 -3.97 13.28
CA PRO A 71 15.97 -4.95 13.99
C PRO A 71 15.19 -5.68 15.10
N ARG A 72 14.03 -5.16 15.51
CA ARG A 72 13.27 -5.67 16.66
C ARG A 72 12.64 -7.02 16.37
N GLU A 73 12.30 -7.77 17.41
CA GLU A 73 11.34 -8.86 17.30
C GLU A 73 9.98 -8.30 16.88
N LEU A 74 9.38 -8.87 15.83
CA LEU A 74 8.05 -8.48 15.37
C LEU A 74 7.04 -9.51 15.80
N ARG A 75 6.03 -9.06 16.55
CA ARG A 75 4.89 -9.88 16.98
C ARG A 75 3.61 -9.45 16.32
N ASP A 76 2.76 -10.43 16.09
CA ASP A 76 1.41 -10.24 15.62
C ASP A 76 0.51 -10.02 16.84
N VAL A 77 -0.31 -8.97 16.81
CA VAL A 77 -1.33 -8.70 17.84
C VAL A 77 -2.45 -9.74 17.81
N GLY A 78 -2.62 -10.45 16.69
CA GLY A 78 -3.63 -11.50 16.51
C GLY A 78 -5.01 -11.00 16.12
N GLU A 79 -5.18 -9.69 16.00
CA GLU A 79 -6.43 -9.02 15.64
C GLU A 79 -6.20 -8.04 14.46
N PRO A 80 -7.19 -7.83 13.57
CA PRO A 80 -7.05 -7.03 12.36
C PRO A 80 -7.13 -5.52 12.65
N LEU A 81 -6.27 -5.00 13.53
CA LEU A 81 -6.30 -3.60 13.97
C LEU A 81 -6.08 -2.61 12.82
N GLY A 82 -5.26 -2.97 11.82
CA GLY A 82 -5.11 -2.16 10.61
C GLY A 82 -6.45 -1.94 9.88
N ARG A 83 -7.25 -3.00 9.73
CA ARG A 83 -8.59 -2.93 9.11
C ARG A 83 -9.57 -2.14 9.98
N LEU A 84 -9.59 -2.38 11.29
CA LEU A 84 -10.44 -1.63 12.22
C LEU A 84 -10.27 -0.12 12.05
N TYR A 85 -9.02 0.35 12.02
CA TYR A 85 -8.73 1.76 11.89
C TYR A 85 -8.98 2.31 10.48
N ALA A 86 -8.78 1.50 9.43
CA ALA A 86 -9.15 1.88 8.07
C ALA A 86 -10.67 2.05 7.90
N ASP A 87 -11.47 1.14 8.47
CA ASP A 87 -12.93 1.21 8.44
C ASP A 87 -13.44 2.39 9.29
N LEU A 88 -12.84 2.63 10.45
CA LEU A 88 -13.14 3.80 11.29
C LEU A 88 -12.89 5.10 10.52
N ALA A 89 -11.74 5.20 9.84
CA ALA A 89 -11.44 6.37 9.02
C ALA A 89 -12.48 6.59 7.92
N LEU A 90 -12.92 5.53 7.24
CA LEU A 90 -13.96 5.63 6.22
C LEU A 90 -15.29 6.13 6.81
N ALA A 91 -15.67 5.65 8.00
CA ALA A 91 -16.86 6.11 8.71
C ALA A 91 -16.76 7.60 9.10
N CYS A 92 -15.60 8.04 9.59
CA CYS A 92 -15.32 9.44 9.91
C CYS A 92 -15.37 10.35 8.67
N VAL A 93 -14.77 9.94 7.53
CA VAL A 93 -14.87 10.69 6.27
C VAL A 93 -16.32 10.87 5.82
N ARG A 94 -17.14 9.83 5.95
CA ARG A 94 -18.57 9.87 5.56
C ARG A 94 -19.44 10.73 6.47
N THR A 95 -18.97 10.97 7.69
CA THR A 95 -19.62 11.85 8.67
C THR A 95 -18.95 13.22 8.75
N GLU A 96 -18.05 13.52 7.80
CA GLU A 96 -17.32 14.79 7.66
C GLU A 96 -16.40 15.12 8.85
N ASP A 97 -16.05 14.13 9.67
CA ASP A 97 -15.07 14.26 10.75
C ASP A 97 -13.66 13.92 10.23
N TYR A 98 -13.06 14.87 9.50
CA TYR A 98 -11.76 14.67 8.85
C TYR A 98 -10.59 14.60 9.85
N ASP A 99 -10.72 15.18 11.04
CA ASP A 99 -9.72 15.10 12.09
C ASP A 99 -9.67 13.69 12.69
N ALA A 100 -10.85 13.12 13.03
CA ALA A 100 -10.94 11.74 13.48
C ALA A 100 -10.51 10.76 12.38
N ALA A 101 -10.87 11.02 11.12
CA ALA A 101 -10.42 10.20 9.99
C ALA A 101 -8.88 10.19 9.86
N SER A 102 -8.24 11.35 10.01
CA SER A 102 -6.77 11.47 9.96
C SER A 102 -6.11 10.72 11.12
N ALA A 103 -6.67 10.81 12.33
CA ALA A 103 -6.18 10.06 13.48
C ALA A 103 -6.32 8.54 13.27
N ALA A 104 -7.46 8.08 12.78
CA ALA A 104 -7.71 6.68 12.49
C ALA A 104 -6.75 6.15 11.41
N LEU A 105 -6.52 6.87 10.31
CA LEU A 105 -5.56 6.44 9.29
C LEU A 105 -4.11 6.39 9.79
N LYS A 106 -3.70 7.31 10.68
CA LYS A 106 -2.39 7.23 11.35
C LYS A 106 -2.28 5.93 12.16
N SER A 107 -3.33 5.55 12.88
CA SER A 107 -3.40 4.27 13.59
C SER A 107 -3.39 3.08 12.63
N ALA A 108 -4.13 3.12 11.52
CA ALA A 108 -4.13 2.08 10.50
C ALA A 108 -2.72 1.84 9.93
N VAL A 109 -2.01 2.91 9.56
CA VAL A 109 -0.62 2.87 9.06
C VAL A 109 0.34 2.39 10.14
N ARG A 110 0.14 2.76 11.41
CA ARG A 110 0.96 2.25 12.53
C ARG A 110 0.80 0.75 12.74
N TRP A 111 -0.42 0.22 12.56
CA TRP A 111 -0.70 -1.20 12.74
C TRP A 111 -0.31 -2.04 11.54
N ASN A 112 -0.48 -1.52 10.33
CA ASN A 112 0.01 -2.11 9.10
C ASN A 112 0.82 -1.09 8.29
N PRO A 113 2.15 -1.00 8.54
CA PRO A 113 3.00 -0.13 7.75
C PRO A 113 3.22 -0.60 6.31
N MET A 114 2.56 -1.65 5.80
CA MET A 114 2.56 -1.97 4.37
C MET A 114 1.29 -1.54 3.65
N ASP A 115 0.27 -1.07 4.38
CA ASP A 115 -0.99 -0.62 3.80
C ASP A 115 -0.81 0.70 3.03
N CYS A 116 -0.77 0.60 1.71
CA CYS A 116 -0.66 1.74 0.81
C CYS A 116 -2.01 2.46 0.61
N ALA A 117 -3.14 1.77 0.78
CA ALA A 117 -4.45 2.39 0.66
C ALA A 117 -4.64 3.41 1.79
N SER A 118 -4.36 3.02 3.04
CA SER A 118 -4.46 3.93 4.19
C SER A 118 -3.51 5.12 4.08
N ARG A 119 -2.29 4.91 3.55
CA ARG A 119 -1.33 6.02 3.29
C ARG A 119 -1.86 7.02 2.28
N LEU A 120 -2.36 6.55 1.14
CA LEU A 120 -2.87 7.44 0.09
C LEU A 120 -4.15 8.15 0.53
N ASN A 121 -5.00 7.48 1.32
CA ASN A 121 -6.17 8.12 1.92
C ASN A 121 -5.77 9.19 2.95
N LEU A 122 -4.72 8.95 3.75
CA LEU A 122 -4.21 9.96 4.68
C LEU A 122 -3.57 11.13 3.91
N ALA A 123 -2.87 10.84 2.82
CA ALA A 123 -2.30 11.84 1.93
C ALA A 123 -3.39 12.78 1.38
N ASP A 124 -4.54 12.24 0.98
CA ASP A 124 -5.67 13.07 0.53
C ASP A 124 -6.19 14.01 1.62
N LEU A 125 -6.29 13.55 2.87
CA LEU A 125 -6.68 14.40 4.00
C LEU A 125 -5.62 15.48 4.29
N CYS A 126 -4.33 15.14 4.24
CA CYS A 126 -3.24 16.11 4.36
C CYS A 126 -3.31 17.17 3.27
N ARG A 127 -3.60 16.77 2.02
CA ARG A 127 -3.78 17.69 0.89
C ARG A 127 -4.97 18.63 1.12
N MET A 128 -6.10 18.10 1.60
CA MET A 128 -7.28 18.90 1.95
C MET A 128 -7.01 19.90 3.09
N ALA A 129 -6.20 19.51 4.08
CA ALA A 129 -5.78 20.36 5.19
C ALA A 129 -4.68 21.38 4.80
N GLY A 130 -4.14 21.30 3.59
CA GLY A 130 -3.05 22.16 3.12
C GLY A 130 -1.65 21.74 3.59
N ASP A 131 -1.52 20.56 4.22
CA ASP A 131 -0.23 19.97 4.57
C ASP A 131 0.39 19.24 3.37
N VAL A 132 0.94 20.05 2.46
CA VAL A 132 1.54 19.57 1.22
C VAL A 132 2.79 18.70 1.48
N GLN A 133 3.55 18.99 2.55
CA GLN A 133 4.74 18.22 2.88
C GLN A 133 4.37 16.79 3.26
N GLU A 134 3.41 16.61 4.16
CA GLU A 134 2.96 15.29 4.59
C GLU A 134 2.26 14.55 3.44
N TYR A 135 1.45 15.25 2.62
CA TYR A 135 0.84 14.68 1.41
C TYR A 135 1.86 14.04 0.47
N LEU A 136 2.94 14.77 0.16
CA LEU A 136 3.99 14.27 -0.73
C LEU A 136 4.82 13.18 -0.07
N ALA A 137 5.12 13.28 1.22
CA ALA A 137 5.85 12.25 1.96
C ALA A 137 5.09 10.92 1.98
N LEU A 138 3.79 10.96 2.30
CA LEU A 138 2.92 9.78 2.30
C LEU A 138 2.79 9.18 0.91
N THR A 139 2.60 10.01 -0.11
CA THR A 139 2.51 9.58 -1.51
C THR A 139 3.84 8.94 -1.96
N TYR A 140 4.99 9.54 -1.65
CA TYR A 140 6.30 9.00 -1.98
C TYR A 140 6.54 7.63 -1.32
N SER A 141 6.15 7.49 -0.05
CA SER A 141 6.35 6.25 0.71
C SER A 141 5.69 5.01 0.09
N VAL A 142 4.72 5.20 -0.80
CA VAL A 142 4.05 4.13 -1.54
C VAL A 142 5.00 3.43 -2.51
N PHE A 143 5.94 4.14 -3.13
CA PHE A 143 6.86 3.53 -4.10
C PHE A 143 7.72 2.42 -3.49
N GLU A 144 8.07 2.53 -2.21
CA GLU A 144 8.85 1.53 -1.49
C GLU A 144 8.03 0.30 -1.09
N ARG A 145 6.70 0.42 -1.01
CA ARG A 145 5.83 -0.52 -0.28
C ARG A 145 4.67 -1.09 -1.10
N ALA A 146 4.36 -0.49 -2.24
CA ALA A 146 3.20 -0.85 -3.04
C ALA A 146 3.25 -2.31 -3.50
N SER A 147 2.23 -3.05 -3.12
CA SER A 147 2.03 -4.45 -3.48
C SER A 147 0.89 -4.67 -4.49
N GLU A 148 0.33 -3.56 -4.98
CA GLU A 148 -0.68 -3.49 -6.03
C GLU A 148 -0.34 -2.31 -6.96
N ALA A 149 -0.43 -2.55 -8.26
CA ALA A 149 -0.12 -1.55 -9.28
C ALA A 149 -1.07 -0.33 -9.23
N SER A 150 -2.30 -0.50 -8.74
CA SER A 150 -3.27 0.57 -8.53
C SER A 150 -2.75 1.65 -7.58
N HIS A 151 -2.07 1.25 -6.50
CA HIS A 151 -1.47 2.18 -5.54
C HIS A 151 -0.31 2.97 -6.17
N LEU A 152 0.53 2.32 -6.99
CA LEU A 152 1.60 3.01 -7.73
C LEU A 152 1.03 4.01 -8.74
N ALA A 153 0.00 3.61 -9.49
CA ALA A 153 -0.65 4.50 -10.45
C ALA A 153 -1.22 5.74 -9.76
N ARG A 154 -1.91 5.57 -8.61
CA ARG A 154 -2.40 6.71 -7.82
C ARG A 154 -1.26 7.58 -7.29
N ALA A 155 -0.15 7.00 -6.87
CA ALA A 155 1.02 7.75 -6.43
C ALA A 155 1.62 8.59 -7.57
N PHE A 156 1.77 8.02 -8.76
CA PHE A 156 2.23 8.75 -9.94
C PHE A 156 1.24 9.85 -10.36
N VAL A 157 -0.08 9.60 -10.32
CA VAL A 157 -1.10 10.63 -10.60
C VAL A 157 -1.02 11.79 -9.60
N ASN A 158 -0.80 11.50 -8.32
CA ASN A 158 -0.57 12.51 -7.29
C ASN A 158 0.65 13.39 -7.63
N PHE A 159 1.78 12.78 -7.97
CA PHE A 159 2.97 13.51 -8.39
C PHE A 159 2.80 14.27 -9.70
N SER A 160 2.03 13.74 -10.66
CA SER A 160 1.68 14.48 -11.88
C SER A 160 0.96 15.78 -11.54
N GLY A 161 -0.07 15.72 -10.69
CA GLY A 161 -0.80 16.92 -10.26
C GLY A 161 0.09 17.92 -9.53
N TRP A 162 1.02 17.43 -8.70
CA TRP A 162 2.01 18.27 -8.03
C TRP A 162 2.95 18.99 -9.01
N PHE A 163 3.54 18.26 -9.97
CA PHE A 163 4.45 18.85 -10.95
C PHE A 163 3.76 19.81 -11.91
N GLN A 164 2.51 19.51 -12.28
CA GLN A 164 1.69 20.42 -13.06
C GLN A 164 1.46 21.75 -12.32
N ALA A 165 1.09 21.69 -11.03
CA ALA A 165 0.93 22.89 -10.21
C ALA A 165 2.25 23.65 -9.99
N GLY A 166 3.38 22.94 -10.00
CA GLY A 166 4.73 23.49 -9.92
C GLY A 166 5.33 23.96 -11.25
N GLU A 167 4.52 24.12 -12.31
CA GLU A 167 4.94 24.56 -13.65
C GLU A 167 6.02 23.66 -14.30
N LYS A 168 5.99 22.34 -14.02
CA LYS A 168 6.84 21.31 -14.61
C LYS A 168 6.04 20.32 -15.49
N PRO A 169 5.39 20.77 -16.58
CA PRO A 169 4.45 19.95 -17.34
C PRO A 169 5.08 18.72 -18.00
N ARG A 170 6.36 18.77 -18.42
CA ARG A 170 7.07 17.57 -18.94
C ARG A 170 7.26 16.49 -17.87
N VAL A 171 7.54 16.87 -16.62
CA VAL A 171 7.67 15.91 -15.51
C VAL A 171 6.30 15.35 -15.13
N ALA A 172 5.26 16.17 -15.18
CA ALA A 172 3.88 15.70 -15.00
C ALA A 172 3.49 14.67 -16.08
N ALA A 173 3.82 14.93 -17.36
CA ALA A 173 3.65 13.98 -18.45
C ALA A 173 4.41 12.67 -18.20
N ALA A 174 5.65 12.75 -17.69
CA ALA A 174 6.45 11.58 -17.34
C ALA A 174 5.78 10.73 -16.24
N ALA A 175 5.25 11.36 -15.20
CA ALA A 175 4.53 10.67 -14.14
C ALA A 175 3.25 9.99 -14.67
N LEU A 176 2.45 10.66 -15.50
CA LEU A 176 1.27 10.03 -16.12
C LEU A 176 1.64 8.90 -17.07
N ARG A 177 2.76 9.01 -17.79
CA ARG A 177 3.26 7.94 -18.65
C ARG A 177 3.65 6.72 -17.82
N ALA A 178 4.38 6.91 -16.73
CA ALA A 178 4.70 5.82 -15.79
C ALA A 178 3.44 5.18 -15.20
N ALA A 179 2.45 5.98 -14.79
CA ALA A 179 1.17 5.48 -14.30
C ALA A 179 0.42 4.65 -15.36
N ARG A 180 0.39 5.13 -16.62
CA ARG A 180 -0.25 4.44 -17.75
C ARG A 180 0.42 3.11 -18.08
N ASN A 181 1.75 3.03 -17.96
CA ASN A 181 2.52 1.83 -18.25
C ASN A 181 2.27 0.68 -17.26
N LEU A 182 1.67 0.95 -16.10
CA LEU A 182 1.22 -0.07 -15.15
C LEU A 182 -0.03 -0.84 -15.62
N ASP A 183 -0.69 -0.38 -16.70
CA ASP A 183 -1.87 -1.02 -17.31
C ASP A 183 -3.02 -1.30 -16.33
N VAL A 184 -3.21 -0.43 -15.35
CA VAL A 184 -4.28 -0.56 -14.35
C VAL A 184 -5.58 0.09 -14.84
N ARG A 185 -6.70 -0.57 -14.56
CA ARG A 185 -8.03 0.00 -14.78
C ARG A 185 -8.46 0.78 -13.54
N ASP A 186 -8.12 2.05 -13.50
CA ASP A 186 -8.44 2.94 -12.40
C ASP A 186 -9.13 4.22 -12.91
N GLY A 187 -10.20 4.62 -12.23
CA GLY A 187 -11.01 5.78 -12.65
C GLY A 187 -10.29 7.11 -12.43
N VAL A 188 -9.42 7.21 -11.42
CA VAL A 188 -8.64 8.42 -11.13
C VAL A 188 -7.55 8.58 -12.19
N LEU A 189 -6.85 7.49 -12.54
CA LEU A 189 -5.89 7.48 -13.64
C LEU A 189 -6.56 7.84 -14.97
N ALA A 190 -7.68 7.22 -15.31
CA ALA A 190 -8.41 7.51 -16.55
C ALA A 190 -8.79 9.01 -16.64
N ALA A 191 -9.35 9.57 -15.56
CA ALA A 191 -9.70 10.98 -15.52
C ALA A 191 -8.50 11.91 -15.63
N ALA A 192 -7.34 11.54 -15.07
CA ALA A 192 -6.10 12.32 -15.18
C ALA A 192 -5.53 12.29 -16.60
N LEU A 193 -5.55 11.12 -17.26
CA LEU A 193 -5.13 10.97 -18.66
C LEU A 193 -6.05 11.78 -19.61
N ASP A 194 -7.36 11.72 -19.41
CA ASP A 194 -8.33 12.49 -20.19
C ASP A 194 -8.13 14.00 -20.04
N GLN A 195 -7.80 14.47 -18.84
CA GLN A 195 -7.51 15.88 -18.58
C GLN A 195 -6.19 16.35 -19.21
N ALA A 196 -5.20 15.47 -19.27
CA ALA A 196 -3.89 15.77 -19.85
C ALA A 196 -3.87 15.74 -21.38
N ALA A 197 -4.82 15.02 -22.01
CA ALA A 197 -4.84 14.83 -23.46
C ALA A 197 -4.84 16.15 -24.24
N GLY A 198 -3.87 16.32 -25.14
CA GLY A 198 -3.70 17.50 -25.98
C GLY A 198 -3.17 18.75 -25.26
N THR A 199 -2.75 18.62 -24.01
CA THR A 199 -2.13 19.71 -23.22
C THR A 199 -0.60 19.59 -23.25
N ASP A 200 0.09 20.47 -22.52
CA ASP A 200 1.55 20.46 -22.38
C ASP A 200 2.10 19.38 -21.44
N HIS A 201 1.23 18.71 -20.68
CA HIS A 201 1.55 17.58 -19.80
C HIS A 201 0.92 16.26 -20.29
N ASP A 202 0.57 16.18 -21.57
CA ASP A 202 0.13 14.94 -22.21
C ASP A 202 1.26 13.88 -22.16
N PRO A 203 1.01 12.66 -21.63
CA PRO A 203 2.01 11.59 -21.56
C PRO A 203 2.54 11.11 -22.93
N ASP A 204 1.88 11.43 -24.04
CA ASP A 204 2.37 11.12 -25.38
C ASP A 204 3.50 12.06 -25.86
N LEU A 205 3.77 13.15 -25.13
CA LEU A 205 4.85 14.10 -25.42
C LEU A 205 6.24 13.67 -24.93
N VAL A 206 6.31 12.61 -24.15
CA VAL A 206 7.54 12.05 -23.58
C VAL A 206 7.64 10.57 -23.93
N THR A 207 8.85 10.07 -24.16
CA THR A 207 9.07 8.61 -24.37
C THR A 207 9.22 7.87 -23.04
N ASP A 208 9.21 6.54 -23.03
CA ASP A 208 9.42 5.78 -21.78
C ASP A 208 10.81 6.04 -21.18
N VAL A 209 11.84 6.11 -22.03
CA VAL A 209 13.21 6.43 -21.60
C VAL A 209 13.28 7.83 -21.01
N GLU A 210 12.68 8.81 -21.70
CA GLU A 210 12.65 10.18 -21.21
C GLU A 210 11.85 10.31 -19.90
N ALA A 211 10.75 9.56 -19.75
CA ALA A 211 9.97 9.56 -18.53
C ALA A 211 10.80 9.06 -17.33
N THR A 212 11.53 7.95 -17.50
CA THR A 212 12.45 7.45 -16.47
C THR A 212 13.51 8.51 -16.10
N GLU A 213 14.14 9.16 -17.08
CA GLU A 213 15.16 10.19 -16.83
C GLU A 213 14.61 11.41 -16.09
N LEU A 214 13.42 11.90 -16.50
CA LEU A 214 12.76 13.04 -15.87
C LEU A 214 12.33 12.74 -14.43
N LEU A 215 11.77 11.54 -14.18
CA LEU A 215 11.37 11.13 -12.83
C LEU A 215 12.58 10.95 -11.92
N ALA A 216 13.64 10.31 -12.40
CA ALA A 216 14.87 10.13 -11.65
C ALA A 216 15.53 11.47 -11.26
N ALA A 217 15.47 12.48 -12.14
CA ALA A 217 15.97 13.82 -11.83
C ALA A 217 15.22 14.51 -10.67
N GLU A 218 13.96 14.14 -10.44
CA GLU A 218 13.15 14.59 -9.29
C GLU A 218 13.23 13.64 -8.09
N GLY A 219 14.04 12.57 -8.18
CA GLY A 219 14.19 11.56 -7.15
C GLY A 219 13.03 10.58 -7.06
N LEU A 220 12.17 10.50 -8.09
CA LEU A 220 11.11 9.51 -8.15
C LEU A 220 11.61 8.23 -8.85
N PRO A 221 11.22 7.04 -8.34
CA PRO A 221 11.47 5.80 -9.06
C PRO A 221 10.56 5.70 -10.30
N ASP A 222 10.98 4.88 -11.25
CA ASP A 222 10.27 4.64 -12.51
C ASP A 222 9.36 3.40 -12.47
N GLY A 223 9.20 2.77 -11.30
CA GLY A 223 8.37 1.58 -11.11
C GLY A 223 8.30 1.08 -9.67
N ALA A 224 7.83 -0.16 -9.52
CA ALA A 224 7.71 -0.81 -8.23
C ALA A 224 9.07 -1.16 -7.60
N ASN A 225 9.14 -1.14 -6.27
CA ASN A 225 10.29 -1.68 -5.55
C ASN A 225 10.44 -3.20 -5.80
N ALA A 226 11.59 -3.60 -6.36
CA ALA A 226 11.89 -5.00 -6.69
C ALA A 226 11.80 -5.93 -5.47
N GLU A 227 12.12 -5.44 -4.26
CA GLU A 227 12.01 -6.24 -3.03
C GLU A 227 10.56 -6.67 -2.73
N ILE A 228 9.56 -5.84 -3.10
CA ILE A 228 8.14 -6.22 -2.96
C ILE A 228 7.81 -7.37 -3.91
N ALA A 229 8.27 -7.29 -5.17
CA ALA A 229 8.07 -8.37 -6.14
C ALA A 229 8.74 -9.67 -5.68
N VAL A 230 9.97 -9.61 -5.15
CA VAL A 230 10.67 -10.76 -4.56
C VAL A 230 9.87 -11.35 -3.40
N CYS A 231 9.36 -10.53 -2.48
CA CYS A 231 8.55 -11.00 -1.35
C CYS A 231 7.26 -11.70 -1.82
N LEU A 232 6.58 -11.15 -2.83
CA LEU A 232 5.40 -11.78 -3.43
C LEU A 232 5.73 -13.15 -4.02
N LEU A 233 6.82 -13.25 -4.78
CA LEU A 233 7.23 -14.51 -5.44
C LEU A 233 7.68 -15.57 -4.44
N MET A 234 8.42 -15.20 -3.38
CA MET A 234 8.78 -16.13 -2.31
C MET A 234 7.54 -16.68 -1.60
N CYS A 235 6.61 -15.80 -1.21
CA CYS A 235 5.35 -16.24 -0.60
C CYS A 235 4.49 -17.07 -1.58
N ALA A 236 4.58 -16.81 -2.89
CA ALA A 236 3.93 -17.63 -3.90
C ALA A 236 4.53 -19.05 -3.96
N GLY A 237 5.85 -19.16 -3.87
CA GLY A 237 6.57 -20.44 -3.78
C GLY A 237 6.15 -21.25 -2.54
N ASP A 238 6.16 -20.61 -1.37
CA ASP A 238 5.71 -21.21 -0.11
C ASP A 238 4.25 -21.71 -0.20
N ALA A 239 3.36 -20.86 -0.75
CA ALA A 239 1.96 -21.22 -0.95
C ALA A 239 1.80 -22.41 -1.92
N ALA A 240 2.59 -22.45 -3.00
CA ALA A 240 2.58 -23.55 -3.95
C ALA A 240 3.06 -24.86 -3.30
N ALA A 241 4.15 -24.81 -2.52
CA ALA A 241 4.66 -25.96 -1.77
C ALA A 241 3.65 -26.49 -0.73
N ALA A 242 2.88 -25.58 -0.10
CA ALA A 242 1.78 -25.92 0.81
C ALA A 242 0.49 -26.40 0.11
N GLY A 243 0.45 -26.40 -1.24
CA GLY A 243 -0.74 -26.80 -2.02
C GLY A 243 -1.81 -25.72 -2.17
N ALA A 244 -1.57 -24.50 -1.69
CA ALA A 244 -2.47 -23.35 -1.80
C ALA A 244 -2.34 -22.65 -3.17
N ARG A 245 -2.76 -23.36 -4.23
CA ARG A 245 -2.56 -22.94 -5.64
C ARG A 245 -3.16 -21.58 -5.98
N ASP A 246 -4.34 -21.26 -5.46
CA ASP A 246 -5.00 -19.99 -5.75
C ASP A 246 -4.24 -18.80 -5.15
N VAL A 247 -3.71 -18.97 -3.94
CA VAL A 247 -2.87 -17.96 -3.28
C VAL A 247 -1.57 -17.76 -4.05
N ALA A 248 -0.91 -18.86 -4.45
CA ALA A 248 0.32 -18.79 -5.25
C ALA A 248 0.11 -18.08 -6.59
N ALA A 249 -0.99 -18.39 -7.29
CA ALA A 249 -1.34 -17.73 -8.54
C ALA A 249 -1.61 -16.23 -8.34
N SER A 250 -2.39 -15.88 -7.31
CA SER A 250 -2.70 -14.47 -6.99
C SER A 250 -1.44 -13.65 -6.68
N LEU A 251 -0.52 -14.18 -5.87
CA LEU A 251 0.73 -13.48 -5.52
C LEU A 251 1.66 -13.33 -6.73
N THR A 252 1.77 -14.37 -7.56
CA THR A 252 2.56 -14.30 -8.81
C THR A 252 1.99 -13.27 -9.78
N LEU A 253 0.66 -13.22 -9.93
CA LEU A 253 -0.01 -12.22 -10.78
C LEU A 253 0.26 -10.81 -10.27
N ARG A 254 0.15 -10.55 -8.96
CA ARG A 254 0.48 -9.26 -8.36
C ARG A 254 1.93 -8.84 -8.63
N ALA A 255 2.89 -9.76 -8.51
CA ALA A 255 4.29 -9.46 -8.81
C ALA A 255 4.46 -9.07 -10.30
N ARG A 256 3.81 -9.82 -11.21
CA ARG A 256 3.85 -9.54 -12.64
C ARG A 256 3.22 -8.19 -12.97
N ASP A 257 2.11 -7.85 -12.34
CA ASP A 257 1.43 -6.58 -12.60
C ASP A 257 2.26 -5.38 -12.07
N LEU A 258 3.18 -5.60 -11.11
CA LEU A 258 4.09 -4.58 -10.59
C LEU A 258 5.35 -4.35 -11.44
N VAL A 259 6.00 -5.43 -11.91
CA VAL A 259 7.33 -5.34 -12.55
C VAL A 259 7.38 -5.89 -13.99
N GLY A 260 6.27 -6.44 -14.48
CA GLY A 260 6.17 -7.07 -15.79
C GLY A 260 6.66 -8.52 -15.82
N GLU A 261 6.25 -9.25 -16.86
CA GLU A 261 6.59 -10.67 -17.05
C GLU A 261 8.10 -10.94 -17.19
N PRO A 262 8.89 -10.14 -17.94
CA PRO A 262 10.32 -10.39 -18.07
C PRO A 262 11.07 -10.29 -16.73
N ALA A 263 10.73 -9.30 -15.90
CA ALA A 263 11.34 -9.12 -14.59
C ALA A 263 10.96 -10.25 -13.63
N VAL A 264 9.68 -10.67 -13.62
CA VAL A 264 9.25 -11.83 -12.81
C VAL A 264 10.04 -13.09 -13.15
N LYS A 265 10.28 -13.37 -14.44
CA LYS A 265 11.07 -14.53 -14.86
C LYS A 265 12.50 -14.47 -14.32
N ALA A 266 13.18 -13.33 -14.47
CA ALA A 266 14.52 -13.14 -13.95
C ALA A 266 14.59 -13.25 -12.42
N LEU A 267 13.59 -12.71 -11.71
CA LEU A 267 13.52 -12.80 -10.25
C LEU A 267 13.28 -14.24 -9.77
N LEU A 268 12.46 -15.02 -10.47
CA LEU A 268 12.23 -16.44 -10.15
C LEU A 268 13.49 -17.28 -10.35
N GLU A 269 14.25 -17.04 -11.42
CA GLU A 269 15.55 -17.69 -11.65
C GLU A 269 16.51 -17.40 -10.49
N LEU A 270 16.63 -16.13 -10.10
CA LEU A 270 17.48 -15.72 -8.97
C LEU A 270 17.05 -16.37 -7.64
N ILE A 271 15.74 -16.43 -7.36
CA ILE A 271 15.22 -17.05 -6.13
C ILE A 271 15.60 -18.55 -6.08
N HIS A 272 15.43 -19.27 -7.19
CA HIS A 272 15.80 -20.69 -7.25
C HIS A 272 17.30 -20.92 -7.07
N GLU A 273 18.15 -20.10 -7.71
CA GLU A 273 19.61 -20.17 -7.52
C GLU A 273 20.00 -19.99 -6.05
N THR A 274 19.39 -19.01 -5.36
CA THR A 274 19.66 -18.78 -3.93
C THR A 274 19.16 -19.92 -3.01
N ASP A 275 18.05 -20.58 -3.37
CA ASP A 275 17.52 -21.71 -2.61
C ASP A 275 18.39 -22.96 -2.79
N GLU A 276 18.92 -23.20 -4.00
CA GLU A 276 19.86 -24.28 -4.30
C GLU A 276 21.20 -24.09 -3.55
N GLU A 277 21.78 -22.89 -3.58
CA GLU A 277 22.99 -22.58 -2.81
C GLU A 277 22.80 -22.76 -1.30
N ALA A 278 21.63 -22.39 -0.77
CA ALA A 278 21.30 -22.56 0.65
C ALA A 278 21.07 -24.02 1.05
N ALA A 279 20.69 -24.89 0.10
CA ALA A 279 20.57 -26.33 0.29
C ALA A 279 21.95 -27.03 0.26
N ASP A 280 22.81 -26.65 -0.68
CA ASP A 280 24.14 -27.24 -0.85
C ASP A 280 25.14 -26.78 0.23
N GLY A 281 24.98 -25.57 0.78
CA GLY A 281 25.78 -25.04 1.89
C GLY A 281 25.45 -25.63 3.28
N LYS A 282 24.53 -26.60 3.35
CA LYS A 282 24.12 -27.29 4.59
C LYS A 282 24.63 -28.75 4.69
N GLU A 283 25.46 -29.21 3.76
CA GLU A 283 26.22 -30.48 3.86
C GLU A 283 27.52 -30.35 4.69
#